data_AF-A0A2J6SF89-F1
#
_entry.id   AF-A0A2J6SF89-F1
#
_cell.length_a   1.000
_cell.length_b   1.000
_cell.length_c   1.000
_cell.angle_alpha   90.00
_cell.angle_beta   90.00
_cell.angle_gamma   90.00
#
_symmetry.space_group_name_H-M   'P 1'
#
loop_
_entity.id
_entity.type
_entity.pdbx_description
1 polymer ?
#
loop_
_entity_poly.entity_id
_entity_poly.type
_entity_poly.pdbx_seq_one_letter_code
_entity_poly.pdbx_strand_id
1 'polypeptide(L)'
;MGMKRALGGSNSNPIPKGKCDEVEVQYPLALAKALIEASKSPAEHVCHVVKIRFLLITGALSVRDQTKNLWILEEGRKARGLAETKLLKLAEENGNFEAVVVKCGYVLKKESSVPEVLVEASRNVIRVDELAAAMVELAVMGSRSQTIGNAELRSMGKKLLKERKEKDK
;
A
#
# COMPACT_ATOMS: atom_id res chain seq x y z
N MET A 1 -11.70 -16.71 -15.88
CA MET A 1 -11.69 -16.31 -14.46
C MET A 1 -10.50 -15.37 -14.24
N GLY A 2 -10.73 -14.06 -14.17
CA GLY A 2 -9.67 -13.04 -14.14
C GLY A 2 -9.03 -12.91 -12.76
N MET A 3 -7.80 -13.42 -12.62
CA MET A 3 -7.03 -13.48 -11.39
C MET A 3 -6.13 -12.24 -11.28
N LYS A 4 -6.48 -11.28 -10.41
CA LYS A 4 -5.68 -10.06 -10.21
C LYS A 4 -4.57 -10.32 -9.20
N ARG A 5 -3.32 -10.41 -9.67
CA ARG A 5 -2.14 -10.48 -8.81
C ARG A 5 -1.80 -9.07 -8.31
N ALA A 6 -1.61 -8.90 -7.00
CA ALA A 6 -0.97 -7.71 -6.42
C ALA A 6 0.57 -7.76 -6.62
N LEU A 7 1.00 -8.16 -7.83
CA LEU A 7 2.39 -8.40 -8.19
C LEU A 7 2.90 -7.49 -9.31
N GLY A 8 2.11 -6.54 -9.81
CA GLY A 8 2.59 -5.59 -10.84
C GLY A 8 2.62 -6.25 -12.17
N GLY A 9 1.60 -5.93 -12.94
CA GLY A 9 1.17 -6.83 -13.99
C GLY A 9 0.28 -7.94 -13.42
N SER A 10 -0.96 -7.96 -13.89
CA SER A 10 -1.71 -9.21 -13.98
C SER A 10 -1.40 -9.84 -15.34
N ASN A 11 -1.61 -11.13 -15.53
CA ASN A 11 -1.65 -11.71 -16.89
C ASN A 11 -2.68 -11.00 -17.78
N SER A 12 -3.66 -10.34 -17.16
CA SER A 12 -4.68 -9.53 -17.84
C SER A 12 -4.31 -8.05 -18.01
N ASN A 13 -3.20 -7.56 -17.44
CA ASN A 13 -2.75 -6.16 -17.60
C ASN A 13 -1.26 -6.04 -17.21
N PRO A 14 -0.33 -6.59 -18.01
CA PRO A 14 1.11 -6.49 -17.73
C PRO A 14 1.58 -5.04 -17.87
N ILE A 15 2.54 -4.63 -17.03
CA ILE A 15 3.25 -3.36 -17.27
C ILE A 15 3.99 -3.53 -18.60
N PRO A 16 3.88 -2.57 -19.55
CA PRO A 16 4.62 -2.64 -20.79
C PRO A 16 6.13 -2.82 -20.53
N LYS A 17 6.79 -3.66 -21.33
CA LYS A 17 8.24 -3.92 -21.17
C LYS A 17 9.01 -2.59 -21.16
N GLY A 18 9.91 -2.43 -20.18
CA GLY A 18 10.73 -1.22 -20.03
C GLY A 18 10.02 -0.01 -19.38
N LYS A 19 8.76 -0.16 -18.95
CA LYS A 19 7.99 0.92 -18.27
C LYS A 19 7.82 0.69 -16.77
N CYS A 20 8.53 -0.29 -16.20
CA CYS A 20 8.40 -0.64 -14.78
C CYS A 20 8.83 0.52 -13.85
N ASP A 21 9.94 1.19 -14.15
CA ASP A 21 10.39 2.35 -13.39
C ASP A 21 9.36 3.50 -13.46
N GLU A 22 8.85 3.80 -14.65
CA GLU A 22 7.86 4.86 -14.84
C GLU A 22 6.60 4.64 -14.00
N VAL A 23 6.00 3.44 -14.10
CA VAL A 23 4.73 3.14 -13.45
C VAL A 23 4.89 2.92 -11.94
N GLU A 24 5.89 2.14 -11.53
CA GLU A 24 6.02 1.72 -10.12
C GLU A 24 6.81 2.73 -9.29
N VAL A 25 7.66 3.57 -9.89
CA VAL A 25 8.53 4.53 -9.18
C VAL A 25 8.16 5.96 -9.50
N GLN A 26 8.11 6.34 -10.77
CA GLN A 26 7.98 7.76 -11.15
C GLN A 26 6.59 8.30 -10.85
N TYR A 27 5.52 7.57 -11.19
CA TYR A 27 4.16 8.05 -10.96
C TYR A 27 3.85 8.27 -9.46
N PRO A 28 4.12 7.33 -8.53
CA PRO A 28 3.87 7.57 -7.12
C PRO A 28 4.68 8.74 -6.56
N LEU A 29 5.94 8.89 -6.97
CA LEU A 29 6.79 9.99 -6.51
C LEU A 29 6.36 11.34 -7.10
N ALA A 30 5.91 11.38 -8.35
CA ALA A 30 5.38 12.58 -8.98
C ALA A 30 4.12 13.04 -8.24
N LEU A 31 3.20 12.12 -7.92
CA LEU A 31 2.02 12.42 -7.13
C LEU A 31 2.38 12.92 -5.72
N ALA A 32 3.29 12.23 -5.03
CA ALA A 32 3.73 12.64 -3.70
C ALA A 32 4.34 14.05 -3.70
N LYS A 33 5.21 14.36 -4.66
CA LYS A 33 5.80 15.70 -4.82
C LYS A 33 4.74 16.76 -5.13
N ALA A 34 3.79 16.46 -6.02
CA ALA A 34 2.72 17.38 -6.35
C ALA A 34 1.82 17.69 -5.13
N LEU A 35 1.52 16.68 -4.32
CA LEU A 35 0.75 16.86 -3.07
C LEU A 35 1.53 17.67 -2.03
N ILE A 36 2.82 17.40 -1.86
CA ILE A 36 3.68 18.19 -0.98
C ILE A 36 3.71 19.65 -1.44
N GLU A 37 3.87 19.91 -2.73
CA GLU A 37 3.88 21.27 -3.25
C GLU A 37 2.53 21.97 -3.04
N ALA A 38 1.43 21.29 -3.34
CA ALA A 38 0.08 21.81 -3.10
C ALA A 38 -0.18 22.13 -1.61
N SER A 39 0.47 21.41 -0.68
CA SER A 39 0.34 21.65 0.76
C SER A 39 1.06 22.91 1.25
N LYS A 40 2.00 23.46 0.47
CA LYS A 40 2.73 24.68 0.84
C LYS A 40 1.91 25.94 0.62
N SER A 41 0.94 25.90 -0.29
CA SER A 41 0.01 27.00 -0.51
C SER A 41 -1.12 26.90 0.51
N PRO A 42 -1.22 27.81 1.49
CA PRO A 42 -2.36 27.83 2.38
C PRO A 42 -3.60 28.15 1.55
N ALA A 43 -4.58 27.24 1.53
CA ALA A 43 -5.91 27.58 1.04
C ALA A 43 -6.43 28.75 1.89
N GLU A 44 -7.05 29.75 1.25
CA GLU A 44 -7.49 31.05 1.83
C GLU A 44 -8.33 30.95 3.12
N HIS A 45 -8.72 29.75 3.54
CA HIS A 45 -9.59 29.49 4.69
C HIS A 45 -9.11 28.38 5.64
N VAL A 46 -7.85 27.92 5.55
CA VAL A 46 -7.36 26.83 6.42
C VAL A 46 -6.44 27.39 7.52
N CYS A 47 -6.94 27.38 8.75
CA CYS A 47 -6.27 27.94 9.93
C CYS A 47 -5.20 26.99 10.55
N HIS A 48 -4.96 25.83 9.95
CA HIS A 48 -4.12 24.77 10.52
C HIS A 48 -3.27 24.09 9.44
N VAL A 49 -2.08 23.64 9.83
CA VAL A 49 -1.19 22.87 8.95
C VAL A 49 -1.87 21.56 8.58
N VAL A 50 -2.16 21.36 7.28
CA VAL A 50 -2.77 20.13 6.78
C VAL A 50 -1.68 19.06 6.65
N LYS A 51 -1.77 18.02 7.46
CA LYS A 51 -0.90 16.84 7.33
C LYS A 51 -1.41 15.96 6.18
N ILE A 52 -0.58 15.74 5.18
CA ILE A 52 -0.88 14.82 4.07
C ILE A 52 -0.40 13.42 4.45
N ARG A 53 -1.29 12.42 4.36
CA ARG A 53 -0.93 11.01 4.52
C ARG A 53 -1.01 10.29 3.20
N PHE A 54 0.12 9.75 2.76
CA PHE A 54 0.26 9.03 1.50
C PHE A 54 0.44 7.54 1.77
N LEU A 55 -0.56 6.75 1.41
CA LEU A 55 -0.50 5.29 1.52
C LEU A 55 -0.05 4.70 0.18
N LEU A 56 1.19 4.22 0.13
CA LEU A 56 1.73 3.51 -1.02
C LEU A 56 1.47 2.01 -0.89
N ILE A 57 0.53 1.50 -1.69
CA ILE A 57 0.29 0.06 -1.77
C ILE A 57 1.36 -0.59 -2.63
N THR A 58 2.09 -1.54 -2.05
CA THR A 58 3.06 -2.36 -2.76
C THR A 58 2.79 -3.85 -2.52
N GLY A 59 3.46 -4.71 -3.27
CA GLY A 59 3.36 -6.15 -3.10
C GLY A 59 4.16 -6.64 -1.88
N ALA A 60 3.66 -7.64 -1.18
CA ALA A 60 4.33 -8.28 -0.04
C ALA A 60 5.76 -8.78 -0.36
N LEU A 61 6.07 -8.99 -1.64
CA LEU A 61 7.37 -9.48 -2.12
C LEU A 61 8.31 -8.38 -2.63
N SER A 62 7.94 -7.10 -2.60
CA SER A 62 8.84 -6.01 -3.03
C SER A 62 10.09 -5.94 -2.13
N VAL A 63 11.21 -5.58 -2.74
CA VAL A 63 12.54 -5.64 -2.12
C VAL A 63 13.22 -4.28 -2.26
N ARG A 64 13.51 -3.63 -1.12
CA ARG A 64 14.21 -2.34 -1.08
C ARG A 64 15.67 -2.44 -1.46
N ASP A 65 16.32 -3.56 -1.10
CA ASP A 65 17.69 -3.85 -1.49
C ASP A 65 17.79 -4.10 -3.00
N GLN A 66 18.37 -3.13 -3.71
CA GLN A 66 18.52 -3.15 -5.16
C GLN A 66 19.66 -4.09 -5.62
N THR A 67 20.55 -4.50 -4.70
CA THR A 67 21.68 -5.39 -5.00
C THR A 67 21.29 -6.87 -4.94
N LYS A 68 20.13 -7.18 -4.35
CA LYS A 68 19.65 -8.56 -4.18
C LYS A 68 19.24 -9.20 -5.50
N ASN A 69 19.88 -10.28 -5.91
CA ASN A 69 19.45 -11.07 -7.08
C ASN A 69 18.19 -11.87 -6.75
N LEU A 70 17.19 -11.87 -7.64
CA LEU A 70 15.89 -12.50 -7.42
C LEU A 70 15.53 -13.41 -8.60
N TRP A 71 15.21 -14.68 -8.33
CA TRP A 71 14.88 -15.63 -9.40
C TRP A 71 13.52 -15.39 -10.08
N ILE A 72 12.63 -14.58 -9.48
CA ILE A 72 11.25 -14.36 -9.97
C ILE A 72 10.88 -12.89 -9.85
N LEU A 73 10.36 -12.33 -10.95
CA LEU A 73 9.81 -10.96 -11.04
C LEU A 73 10.78 -9.89 -10.51
N GLU A 74 12.07 -10.04 -10.79
CA GLU A 74 13.12 -9.20 -10.19
C GLU A 74 12.88 -7.70 -10.42
N GLU A 75 12.69 -7.30 -11.68
CA GLU A 75 12.49 -5.90 -12.07
C GLU A 75 11.33 -5.25 -11.29
N GLY A 76 10.15 -5.88 -11.28
CA GLY A 76 8.98 -5.34 -10.57
C GLY A 76 9.12 -5.33 -9.05
N ARG A 77 9.78 -6.34 -8.46
CA ARG A 77 10.00 -6.40 -7.01
C ARG A 77 11.00 -5.35 -6.55
N LYS A 78 12.05 -5.11 -7.33
CA LYS A 78 13.06 -4.08 -7.08
C LYS A 78 12.51 -2.68 -7.31
N ALA A 79 11.82 -2.43 -8.43
CA ALA A 79 11.21 -1.14 -8.75
C ALA A 79 10.27 -0.66 -7.63
N ARG A 80 9.40 -1.54 -7.14
CA ARG A 80 8.55 -1.19 -5.99
C ARG A 80 9.31 -0.91 -4.72
N GLY A 81 10.32 -1.71 -4.40
CA GLY A 81 11.14 -1.44 -3.24
C GLY A 81 11.91 -0.13 -3.37
N LEU A 82 12.32 0.25 -4.58
CA LEU A 82 12.91 1.55 -4.86
C LEU A 82 11.90 2.68 -4.63
N ALA A 83 10.64 2.51 -5.06
CA ALA A 83 9.56 3.45 -4.79
C ALA A 83 9.30 3.61 -3.29
N GLU A 84 9.27 2.50 -2.53
CA GLU A 84 9.17 2.54 -1.07
C GLU A 84 10.30 3.36 -0.45
N THR A 85 11.56 3.06 -0.79
CA THR A 85 12.73 3.77 -0.25
C THR A 85 12.68 5.26 -0.58
N LYS A 86 12.40 5.62 -1.85
CA LYS A 86 12.34 7.02 -2.29
C LYS A 86 11.19 7.79 -1.62
N LEU A 87 10.03 7.16 -1.44
CA LEU A 87 8.88 7.80 -0.81
C LEU A 87 9.09 8.00 0.70
N LEU A 88 9.69 7.03 1.39
CA LEU A 88 10.02 7.15 2.82
C LEU A 88 11.02 8.27 3.05
N LYS A 89 12.07 8.35 2.22
CA LYS A 89 13.03 9.46 2.24
C LYS A 89 12.35 10.81 2.03
N LEU A 90 11.41 10.88 1.08
CA LEU A 90 10.65 12.11 0.83
C LEU A 90 9.82 12.56 2.04
N ALA A 91 9.28 11.61 2.82
CA ALA A 91 8.56 11.93 4.06
C ALA A 91 9.48 12.39 5.20
N GLU A 92 10.68 11.84 5.30
CA GLU A 92 11.70 12.31 6.26
C GLU A 92 12.09 13.77 5.99
N GLU A 93 12.14 14.16 4.71
CA GLU A 93 12.48 15.52 4.27
C GLU A 93 11.31 16.53 4.41
N ASN A 94 10.08 16.07 4.68
CA ASN A 94 8.88 16.91 4.68
C ASN A 94 7.97 16.63 5.89
N GLY A 95 8.11 17.40 6.96
CA GLY A 95 7.42 17.15 8.25
C GLY A 95 5.88 17.11 8.21
N ASN A 96 5.26 17.75 7.21
CA ASN A 96 3.79 17.74 7.01
C ASN A 96 3.32 16.61 6.09
N PHE A 97 4.23 15.76 5.62
CA PHE A 97 3.95 14.64 4.73
C PHE A 97 4.34 13.32 5.41
N GLU A 98 3.35 12.46 5.59
CA GLU A 98 3.53 11.12 6.14
C GLU A 98 3.40 10.09 5.02
N ALA A 99 4.43 9.29 4.81
CA ALA A 99 4.38 8.14 3.90
C ALA A 99 4.20 6.84 4.69
N VAL A 100 3.23 6.03 4.27
CA VAL A 100 2.98 4.69 4.82
C VAL A 100 3.05 3.68 3.68
N VAL A 101 3.97 2.74 3.78
CA VAL A 101 4.10 1.61 2.86
C VAL A 101 3.18 0.49 3.31
N VAL A 102 2.20 0.14 2.47
CA VAL A 102 1.24 -0.93 2.69
C VAL A 102 1.67 -2.13 1.87
N LYS A 103 2.29 -3.13 2.51
CA LYS A 103 2.76 -4.35 1.84
C LYS A 103 1.66 -5.41 1.83
N CYS A 104 0.79 -5.36 0.83
CA CYS A 104 -0.29 -6.33 0.70
C CYS A 104 0.13 -7.55 -0.15
N GLY A 105 -0.35 -8.72 0.24
CA GLY A 105 -0.19 -9.95 -0.53
C GLY A 105 -1.30 -10.12 -1.58
N TYR A 106 -1.69 -11.36 -1.82
CA TYR A 106 -2.83 -11.73 -2.65
C TYR A 106 -4.14 -11.23 -2.05
N VAL A 107 -4.83 -10.37 -2.79
CA VAL A 107 -6.13 -9.82 -2.37
C VAL A 107 -7.25 -10.70 -2.91
N LEU A 108 -8.05 -11.27 -2.00
CA LEU A 108 -9.23 -12.06 -2.33
C LEU A 108 -10.49 -11.22 -2.26
N LYS A 109 -11.49 -11.56 -3.07
CA LYS A 109 -12.85 -11.06 -2.88
C LYS A 109 -13.37 -11.53 -1.52
N LYS A 110 -14.22 -10.70 -0.90
CA LYS A 110 -14.85 -11.00 0.37
C LYS A 110 -15.59 -12.35 0.32
N GLU A 111 -16.36 -12.57 -0.75
CA GLU A 111 -17.17 -13.76 -1.01
C GLU A 111 -16.40 -14.88 -1.73
N SER A 112 -15.07 -14.85 -1.72
CA SER A 112 -14.28 -15.92 -2.35
C SER A 112 -14.50 -17.26 -1.65
N SER A 113 -14.52 -18.35 -2.44
CA SER A 113 -14.65 -19.73 -1.95
C SER A 113 -13.43 -20.25 -1.21
N VAL A 114 -12.40 -19.42 -0.99
CA VAL A 114 -11.20 -19.81 -0.25
C VAL A 114 -11.56 -19.89 1.24
N PRO A 115 -11.42 -21.09 1.87
CA PRO A 115 -11.70 -21.27 3.28
C PRO A 115 -10.88 -20.32 4.16
N GLU A 116 -11.49 -19.82 5.23
CA GLU A 116 -10.87 -18.86 6.14
C GLU A 116 -9.59 -19.40 6.78
N VAL A 117 -9.56 -20.69 7.13
CA VAL A 117 -8.38 -21.35 7.70
C VAL A 117 -7.17 -21.26 6.76
N LEU A 118 -7.37 -21.33 5.44
CA LEU A 118 -6.28 -21.19 4.47
C LEU A 118 -5.83 -19.73 4.31
N VAL A 119 -6.76 -18.78 4.43
CA VAL A 119 -6.44 -17.36 4.45
C VAL A 119 -5.61 -17.02 5.70
N GLU A 120 -6.00 -17.55 6.86
CA GLU A 120 -5.32 -17.35 8.14
C GLU A 120 -3.92 -17.97 8.17
N ALA A 121 -3.79 -19.22 7.71
CA ALA A 121 -2.51 -19.91 7.62
C ALA A 121 -1.54 -19.24 6.64
N SER A 122 -2.05 -18.51 5.64
CA SER A 122 -1.22 -17.75 4.72
C SER A 122 -0.66 -16.50 5.39
N ARG A 123 0.62 -16.17 5.14
CA ARG A 123 1.18 -14.85 5.49
C ARG A 123 0.89 -13.77 4.44
N ASN A 124 0.46 -14.18 3.24
CA ASN A 124 0.45 -13.35 2.04
C ASN A 124 -0.94 -13.25 1.40
N VAL A 125 -2.03 -13.54 2.10
CA VAL A 125 -3.39 -13.44 1.55
C VAL A 125 -4.21 -12.47 2.39
N ILE A 126 -5.10 -11.67 1.82
CA ILE A 126 -5.95 -10.76 2.59
C ILE A 126 -7.27 -10.59 1.87
N ARG A 127 -8.39 -10.47 2.59
CA ARG A 127 -9.66 -10.15 1.94
C ARG A 127 -9.73 -8.65 1.65
N VAL A 128 -10.43 -8.29 0.57
CA VAL A 128 -10.52 -6.90 0.11
C VAL A 128 -11.16 -5.96 1.13
N ASP A 129 -12.14 -6.44 1.90
CA ASP A 129 -12.80 -5.68 2.96
C ASP A 129 -11.89 -5.46 4.16
N GLU A 130 -11.10 -6.46 4.55
CA GLU A 130 -10.07 -6.33 5.59
C GLU A 130 -9.00 -5.31 5.19
N LEU A 131 -8.49 -5.41 3.96
CA LEU A 131 -7.50 -4.46 3.43
C LEU A 131 -8.07 -3.04 3.39
N ALA A 132 -9.30 -2.88 2.90
CA ALA A 132 -9.95 -1.57 2.81
C ALA A 132 -10.16 -0.94 4.20
N ALA A 133 -10.67 -1.72 5.17
CA ALA A 133 -10.88 -1.24 6.53
C ALA A 133 -9.56 -0.77 7.17
N ALA A 134 -8.49 -1.57 7.04
CA ALA A 134 -7.17 -1.22 7.57
C ALA A 134 -6.59 0.03 6.89
N MET A 135 -6.73 0.15 5.56
CA MET A 135 -6.24 1.32 4.84
C MET A 135 -6.98 2.61 5.20
N VAL A 136 -8.30 2.55 5.39
CA VAL A 136 -9.08 3.72 5.84
C VAL A 136 -8.63 4.15 7.23
N GLU A 137 -8.44 3.20 8.15
CA GLU A 137 -7.92 3.47 9.49
C GLU A 137 -6.55 4.18 9.42
N LEU A 138 -5.61 3.63 8.64
CA LEU A 138 -4.29 4.22 8.44
C LEU A 138 -4.36 5.63 7.82
N ALA A 139 -5.30 5.86 6.90
CA ALA A 139 -5.48 7.17 6.28
C ALA A 139 -6.03 8.22 7.27
N VAL A 140 -6.95 7.83 8.16
CA VAL A 140 -7.63 8.72 9.10
C VAL A 140 -6.82 8.94 10.38
N MET A 141 -6.32 7.87 10.97
CA MET A 141 -5.62 7.90 12.26
C MET A 141 -4.10 8.07 12.11
N GLY A 142 -3.57 7.80 10.92
CA GLY A 142 -2.12 7.71 10.68
C GLY A 142 -1.56 6.37 11.12
N SER A 143 -0.23 6.25 11.00
CA SER A 143 0.47 5.02 11.37
C SER A 143 1.57 5.26 12.37
N ARG A 144 1.79 4.29 13.26
CA ARG A 144 2.98 4.25 14.13
C ARG A 144 4.22 3.71 13.42
N SER A 145 4.01 2.93 12.36
CA SER A 145 5.07 2.36 11.55
C SER A 145 4.95 2.83 10.10
N GLN A 146 6.06 3.20 9.48
CA GLN A 146 6.06 3.57 8.08
C GLN A 146 5.88 2.38 7.13
N THR A 147 5.88 1.14 7.64
CA THR A 147 5.68 -0.07 6.84
C THR A 147 4.76 -1.04 7.56
N ILE A 148 3.64 -1.36 6.91
CA ILE A 148 2.60 -2.24 7.46
C ILE A 148 2.51 -3.48 6.59
N GLY A 149 2.71 -4.64 7.21
CA GLY A 149 2.74 -5.93 6.54
C GLY A 149 1.35 -6.56 6.38
N ASN A 150 1.21 -7.52 5.46
CA ASN A 150 -0.05 -8.19 5.16
C ASN A 150 -0.75 -8.80 6.40
N ALA A 151 0.00 -9.44 7.30
CA ALA A 151 -0.57 -10.04 8.51
C ALA A 151 -1.14 -8.98 9.48
N GLU A 152 -0.46 -7.84 9.59
CA GLU A 152 -0.89 -6.71 10.42
C GLU A 152 -2.13 -6.03 9.83
N LEU A 153 -2.12 -5.76 8.52
CA LEU A 153 -3.28 -5.24 7.80
C LEU A 153 -4.51 -6.13 7.99
N ARG A 154 -4.33 -7.45 7.90
CA ARG A 154 -5.41 -8.43 8.10
C ARG A 154 -5.96 -8.36 9.52
N SER A 155 -5.08 -8.38 10.53
CA SER A 155 -5.47 -8.31 11.94
C SER A 155 -6.26 -7.03 12.24
N MET A 156 -5.75 -5.89 11.76
CA MET A 156 -6.39 -4.59 11.88
C MET A 156 -7.77 -4.57 11.20
N GLY A 157 -7.84 -5.00 9.95
CA GLY A 157 -9.09 -5.05 9.19
C GLY A 157 -10.16 -5.94 9.83
N LYS A 158 -9.78 -7.14 10.26
CA LYS A 158 -10.69 -8.07 10.96
C LYS A 158 -11.27 -7.46 12.23
N LYS A 159 -10.41 -6.83 13.05
CA LYS A 159 -10.82 -6.17 14.29
C LYS A 159 -11.85 -5.07 14.02
N LEU A 160 -11.55 -4.17 13.09
CA LEU A 160 -12.43 -3.04 12.73
C LEU A 160 -13.78 -3.51 12.19
N LEU A 161 -13.78 -4.53 11.34
CA LEU A 161 -15.01 -5.09 10.78
C LEU A 161 -15.87 -5.81 11.83
N LYS A 162 -15.24 -6.46 12.83
CA LYS A 162 -15.96 -7.08 13.95
C LYS A 162 -16.62 -6.02 14.83
N GLU A 163 -15.86 -5.00 15.24
CA GLU A 163 -16.37 -3.90 16.07
C GLU A 163 -17.52 -3.15 15.41
N ARG A 164 -17.47 -2.96 14.09
CA ARG A 164 -18.56 -2.32 13.34
C ARG A 164 -19.84 -3.16 13.38
N LYS A 165 -19.74 -4.49 13.18
CA LYS A 165 -20.91 -5.38 13.26
C LYS A 165 -21.54 -5.43 14.66
N GLU A 166 -20.73 -5.28 15.70
CA GLU A 166 -21.21 -5.24 17.08
C GLU A 166 -21.94 -3.92 17.40
N LYS A 167 -21.54 -2.80 16.79
CA LYS A 167 -22.21 -1.50 16.93
C LYS A 167 -23.51 -1.40 16.14
N ASP A 168 -23.61 -2.13 15.03
CA ASP A 168 -24.80 -2.14 14.16
C ASP A 168 -25.89 -3.13 14.64
N LYS A 169 -25.67 -3.80 15.78
CA LYS A 169 -26.59 -4.77 16.40
C LYS A 169 -27.26 -4.19 17.63
#